data_AF-G8SBR4-F1
#
_entry.id   AF-G8SBR4-F1
#
_cell.length_a   1.000
_cell.length_b   1.000
_cell.length_c   1.000
_cell.angle_alpha   90.00
_cell.angle_beta   90.00
_cell.angle_gamma   90.00
#
_symmetry.space_group_name_H-M   'P 1'
#
loop_
_entity.id
_entity.type
_entity.pdbx_description
1 polymer ?
#
loop_
_entity_poly.entity_id
_entity_poly.type
_entity_poly.pdbx_seq_one_letter_code
_entity_poly.pdbx_strand_id
1 'polypeptide(L)'
;MSLQRVLLVAGSVLLLLQIVKFSGVLSAIRWILANGREFIVELRKRQDTFSEAAYWEVLDRCNGRAVPPFGVLEYRLLRFASRRGRAAGVAIRFGRTILYDFTAIGVYVAAFLLITGAPALRNRVHGPVTTLAWISAGLGALQLIAIYAEACVSYARIGSYGLGFHGASRYVERERAGTYFAEVKTLVGAVLYSLLIGSMIFYFSAGHGARYDAFRIAQTTPAGVAGDVLTCVYFAVMTFFTADTPDARNGVAHLATVILVLQAVCALVLALTTATMYIAPDSRPEPPPVDPPAPEPSRLPVQRPARSGPAAFVTGVVIGVVLAGAGLRARRPGRRR
;
A
#
# COMPACT_ATOMS: atom_id res chain seq x y z
N MET A 1 -26.10 17.39 -7.94
CA MET A 1 -25.92 16.39 -6.87
C MET A 1 -25.27 17.09 -5.67
N SER A 2 -25.78 16.91 -4.44
CA SER A 2 -25.18 17.57 -3.27
C SER A 2 -23.78 17.00 -2.97
N LEU A 3 -22.87 17.82 -2.42
CA LEU A 3 -21.50 17.41 -2.09
C LEU A 3 -21.47 16.17 -1.18
N GLN A 4 -22.37 16.08 -0.21
CA GLN A 4 -22.51 14.92 0.67
C GLN A 4 -22.80 13.63 -0.12
N ARG A 5 -23.69 13.67 -1.13
CA ARG A 5 -23.97 12.50 -1.98
C ARG A 5 -22.75 12.10 -2.80
N VAL A 6 -21.99 13.07 -3.33
CA VAL A 6 -20.73 12.80 -4.05
C VAL A 6 -19.75 12.08 -3.13
N LEU A 7 -19.56 12.59 -1.91
CA LEU A 7 -18.63 12.01 -0.92
C LEU A 7 -19.08 10.64 -0.43
N LEU A 8 -20.38 10.40 -0.27
CA LEU A 8 -20.91 9.08 0.07
C LEU A 8 -20.64 8.07 -1.05
N VAL A 9 -20.96 8.41 -2.29
CA VAL A 9 -20.70 7.51 -3.43
C VAL A 9 -19.20 7.24 -3.57
N ALA A 10 -18.38 8.29 -3.52
CA ALA A 10 -16.92 8.16 -3.61
C ALA A 10 -16.35 7.32 -2.45
N GLY A 11 -16.75 7.60 -1.22
CA GLY A 11 -16.32 6.85 -0.04
C GLY A 11 -16.76 5.39 -0.08
N SER A 12 -17.97 5.09 -0.57
CA SER A 12 -18.48 3.72 -0.66
C SER A 12 -17.73 2.92 -1.73
N VAL A 13 -17.43 3.56 -2.87
CA VAL A 13 -16.58 2.95 -3.90
C VAL A 13 -15.18 2.70 -3.36
N LEU A 14 -14.58 3.66 -2.65
CA LEU A 14 -13.27 3.49 -2.03
C LEU A 14 -13.26 2.37 -0.99
N LEU A 15 -14.29 2.29 -0.15
CA LEU A 15 -14.43 1.23 0.85
C LEU A 15 -14.55 -0.14 0.17
N LEU A 16 -15.35 -0.26 -0.90
CA LEU A 16 -15.46 -1.49 -1.67
C LEU A 16 -14.10 -1.89 -2.27
N LEU A 17 -13.38 -0.95 -2.86
CA LEU A 17 -12.03 -1.17 -3.37
C LEU A 17 -11.07 -1.63 -2.27
N GLN A 18 -11.15 -1.01 -1.08
CA GLN A 18 -10.38 -1.44 0.08
C GLN A 18 -10.74 -2.88 0.49
N ILE A 19 -12.01 -3.25 0.58
CA ILE A 19 -12.44 -4.62 0.93
C ILE A 19 -11.88 -5.63 -0.08
N VAL A 20 -12.04 -5.35 -1.38
CA VAL A 20 -11.52 -6.18 -2.46
C VAL A 20 -10.01 -6.37 -2.32
N LYS A 21 -9.27 -5.29 -2.04
CA LYS A 21 -7.83 -5.34 -1.82
C LYS A 21 -7.43 -6.14 -0.61
N PHE A 22 -8.09 -5.91 0.52
CA PHE A 22 -7.81 -6.61 1.77
C PHE A 22 -7.97 -8.13 1.58
N SER A 23 -9.08 -8.54 0.96
CA SER A 23 -9.38 -9.95 0.68
C SER A 23 -8.30 -10.64 -0.14
N GLY A 24 -7.66 -9.94 -1.08
CA GLY A 24 -6.61 -10.58 -1.85
C GLY A 24 -5.19 -10.41 -1.33
N VAL A 25 -4.93 -9.51 -0.37
CA VAL A 25 -3.74 -9.64 0.51
C VAL A 25 -3.86 -10.94 1.32
N LEU A 26 -5.03 -11.20 1.90
CA LEU A 26 -5.27 -12.47 2.61
C LEU A 26 -5.15 -13.68 1.69
N SER A 27 -5.65 -13.58 0.46
CA SER A 27 -5.48 -14.64 -0.54
C SER A 27 -4.02 -14.84 -0.95
N ALA A 28 -3.23 -13.76 -1.04
CA ALA A 28 -1.79 -13.84 -1.29
C ALA A 28 -1.04 -14.51 -0.15
N ILE A 29 -1.31 -14.13 1.11
CA ILE A 29 -0.75 -14.82 2.29
C ILE A 29 -1.05 -16.32 2.22
N ARG A 30 -2.32 -16.70 2.01
CA ARG A 30 -2.72 -18.10 1.92
C ARG A 30 -1.97 -18.83 0.79
N TRP A 31 -1.82 -18.18 -0.36
CA TRP A 31 -1.08 -18.75 -1.47
C TRP A 31 0.40 -18.94 -1.14
N ILE A 32 1.07 -17.96 -0.52
CA ILE A 32 2.50 -18.04 -0.20
C ILE A 32 2.75 -19.16 0.82
N LEU A 33 1.86 -19.30 1.80
CA LEU A 33 1.93 -20.38 2.78
C LEU A 33 1.83 -21.77 2.14
N ALA A 34 0.94 -21.92 1.15
CA ALA A 34 0.74 -23.18 0.44
C ALA A 34 1.86 -23.49 -0.58
N ASN A 35 2.19 -22.52 -1.43
CA ASN A 35 2.96 -22.75 -2.66
C ASN A 35 4.32 -22.05 -2.69
N GLY A 36 4.61 -21.12 -1.76
CA GLY A 36 5.78 -20.24 -1.84
C GLY A 36 7.14 -20.95 -1.85
N ARG A 37 7.25 -22.09 -1.15
CA ARG A 37 8.49 -22.89 -1.12
C ARG A 37 8.75 -23.61 -2.43
N GLU A 38 7.73 -24.26 -2.99
CA GLU A 38 7.84 -24.92 -4.28
C GLU A 38 8.14 -23.90 -5.38
N PHE A 39 7.44 -22.76 -5.34
CA PHE A 39 7.66 -21.64 -6.25
C PHE A 39 9.12 -21.18 -6.28
N ILE A 40 9.74 -20.91 -5.11
CA ILE A 40 11.13 -20.43 -5.09
C ILE A 40 12.13 -21.51 -5.53
N VAL A 41 11.86 -22.79 -5.24
CA VAL A 41 12.70 -23.91 -5.70
C VAL A 41 12.68 -24.01 -7.22
N GLU A 42 11.49 -23.99 -7.83
CA GLU A 42 11.33 -24.02 -9.29
C GLU A 42 11.91 -22.77 -9.97
N LEU A 43 11.76 -21.62 -9.33
CA LEU A 43 12.30 -20.36 -9.82
C LEU A 43 13.83 -20.37 -9.82
N ARG A 44 14.47 -20.94 -8.79
CA ARG A 44 15.93 -21.10 -8.70
C ARG A 44 16.51 -22.08 -9.73
N LYS A 45 15.76 -23.13 -10.10
CA LYS A 45 16.18 -24.04 -11.19
C LYS A 45 16.33 -23.33 -12.54
N ARG A 46 15.78 -22.13 -12.68
CA ARG A 46 15.82 -21.32 -13.91
C ARG A 46 16.67 -20.05 -13.77
N GLN A 47 17.54 -19.99 -12.77
CA GLN A 47 18.31 -18.80 -12.43
C GLN A 47 19.21 -18.32 -13.59
N ASP A 48 19.67 -19.23 -14.46
CA ASP A 48 20.51 -18.90 -15.61
C ASP A 48 19.75 -18.28 -16.80
N THR A 49 18.41 -18.41 -16.83
CA THR A 49 17.53 -17.90 -17.90
C THR A 49 16.47 -16.95 -17.36
N PHE A 50 16.81 -16.22 -16.29
CA PHE A 50 15.88 -15.40 -15.51
C PHE A 50 15.23 -14.29 -16.34
N SER A 51 14.09 -14.61 -16.96
CA SER A 51 13.27 -13.69 -17.71
C SER A 51 11.92 -13.53 -17.02
N GLU A 52 11.28 -12.38 -17.22
CA GLU A 52 9.92 -12.12 -16.73
C GLU A 52 8.96 -13.23 -17.21
N ALA A 53 9.10 -13.71 -18.45
CA ALA A 53 8.30 -14.81 -18.97
C ALA A 53 8.48 -16.12 -18.19
N ALA A 54 9.73 -16.48 -17.83
CA ALA A 54 10.02 -17.67 -17.04
C ALA A 54 9.45 -17.59 -15.62
N TYR A 55 9.53 -16.42 -14.97
CA TYR A 55 8.92 -16.18 -13.66
C TYR A 55 7.41 -16.48 -13.70
N TRP A 56 6.70 -15.94 -14.70
CA TRP A 56 5.26 -16.14 -14.82
C TRP A 56 4.88 -17.56 -15.18
N GLU A 57 5.70 -18.25 -15.97
CA GLU A 57 5.47 -19.66 -16.30
C GLU A 57 5.57 -20.55 -15.05
N VAL A 58 6.60 -20.34 -14.22
CA VAL A 58 6.75 -21.05 -12.93
C VAL A 58 5.56 -20.72 -12.02
N LEU A 59 5.17 -19.45 -11.96
CA LEU A 59 4.03 -19.04 -11.16
C LEU A 59 2.71 -19.67 -11.62
N ASP A 60 2.45 -19.74 -12.93
CA ASP A 60 1.25 -20.39 -13.49
C ASP A 60 1.24 -21.90 -13.19
N ARG A 61 2.41 -22.57 -13.22
CA ARG A 61 2.54 -23.99 -12.85
C ARG A 61 2.27 -24.21 -11.37
N CYS A 62 2.92 -23.45 -10.49
CA CYS A 62 2.79 -23.58 -9.03
C CYS A 62 1.43 -23.09 -8.50
N ASN A 63 0.70 -22.26 -9.25
CA ASN A 63 -0.60 -21.74 -8.82
C ASN A 63 -1.77 -22.72 -9.05
N GLY A 64 -1.66 -23.64 -10.00
CA GLY A 64 -2.74 -24.57 -10.36
C GLY A 64 -4.07 -23.87 -10.73
N ARG A 65 -5.22 -24.45 -10.33
CA ARG A 65 -6.59 -23.89 -10.50
C ARG A 65 -7.02 -22.93 -9.38
N ALA A 66 -6.15 -22.58 -8.44
CA ALA A 66 -6.52 -21.71 -7.33
C ALA A 66 -6.79 -20.27 -7.81
N VAL A 67 -7.65 -19.55 -7.07
CA VAL A 67 -7.88 -18.11 -7.29
C VAL A 67 -6.51 -17.41 -7.25
N PRO A 68 -6.06 -16.82 -8.37
CA PRO A 68 -4.74 -16.25 -8.42
C PRO A 68 -4.62 -15.10 -7.42
N PRO A 69 -3.52 -15.00 -6.64
CA PRO A 69 -3.26 -13.81 -5.84
C PRO A 69 -3.18 -12.56 -6.75
N PHE A 70 -3.46 -11.38 -6.19
CA PHE A 70 -3.70 -10.16 -6.98
C PHE A 70 -2.61 -9.87 -8.04
N GLY A 71 -1.33 -10.15 -7.75
CA GLY A 71 -0.24 -9.95 -8.71
C GLY A 71 -0.30 -10.85 -9.95
N VAL A 72 -0.85 -12.06 -9.82
CA VAL A 72 -1.04 -13.00 -10.94
C VAL A 72 -2.23 -12.58 -11.81
N LEU A 73 -3.30 -12.10 -11.17
CA LEU A 73 -4.47 -11.57 -11.86
C LEU A 73 -4.08 -10.30 -12.66
N GLU A 74 -3.26 -9.43 -12.09
CA GLU A 74 -2.70 -8.24 -12.76
C GLU A 74 -1.94 -8.64 -14.03
N TYR A 75 -1.02 -9.60 -13.93
CA TYR A 75 -0.25 -10.06 -15.08
C TYR A 75 -1.11 -10.73 -16.15
N ARG A 76 -2.06 -11.60 -15.76
CA ARG A 76 -3.00 -12.21 -16.72
C ARG A 76 -3.81 -11.15 -17.45
N LEU A 77 -4.23 -10.08 -16.76
CA LEU A 77 -4.89 -8.93 -17.38
C LEU A 77 -3.97 -8.15 -18.31
N LEU A 78 -2.68 -7.99 -17.99
CA LEU A 78 -1.69 -7.36 -18.87
C LEU A 78 -1.46 -8.16 -20.15
N ARG A 79 -1.35 -9.48 -20.05
CA ARG A 79 -1.22 -10.39 -21.21
C ARG A 79 -2.49 -10.43 -22.05
N PHE A 80 -3.65 -10.25 -21.41
CA PHE A 80 -4.93 -10.15 -22.12
C PHE A 80 -5.11 -8.79 -22.81
N ALA A 81 -4.66 -7.71 -22.16
CA ALA A 81 -4.67 -6.36 -22.71
C ALA A 81 -3.71 -6.19 -23.89
N SER A 82 -2.54 -6.84 -23.87
CA SER A 82 -1.60 -6.81 -24.99
C SER A 82 -2.11 -7.55 -26.23
N ARG A 83 -3.10 -8.42 -26.07
CA ARG A 83 -3.77 -9.17 -27.16
C ARG A 83 -5.03 -8.49 -27.69
N ARG A 84 -5.55 -7.44 -27.02
CA ARG A 84 -6.78 -6.72 -27.43
C ARG A 84 -6.47 -5.27 -27.82
N GLY A 85 -7.31 -4.68 -28.68
CA GLY A 85 -7.11 -3.34 -29.25
C GLY A 85 -6.99 -2.20 -28.22
N ARG A 86 -6.56 -1.02 -28.68
CA ARG A 86 -6.19 0.16 -27.84
C ARG A 86 -7.22 0.52 -26.76
N ALA A 87 -8.53 0.48 -27.06
CA ALA A 87 -9.58 0.83 -26.11
C ALA A 87 -9.68 -0.12 -24.91
N ALA A 88 -9.59 -1.44 -25.16
CA ALA A 88 -9.53 -2.45 -24.10
C ALA A 88 -8.25 -2.28 -23.26
N GLY A 89 -7.14 -1.91 -23.90
CA GLY A 89 -5.88 -1.59 -23.21
C GLY A 89 -6.00 -0.41 -22.25
N VAL A 90 -6.73 0.65 -22.61
CA VAL A 90 -6.95 1.81 -21.72
C VAL A 90 -7.86 1.46 -20.53
N ALA A 91 -8.98 0.78 -20.78
CA ALA A 91 -9.89 0.35 -19.71
C ALA A 91 -9.20 -0.61 -18.72
N ILE A 92 -8.39 -1.55 -19.23
CA ILE A 92 -7.61 -2.47 -18.40
C ILE A 92 -6.49 -1.74 -17.66
N ARG A 93 -5.84 -0.72 -18.24
CA ARG A 93 -4.83 0.10 -17.54
C ARG A 93 -5.44 0.98 -16.45
N PHE A 94 -6.61 1.57 -16.69
CA PHE A 94 -7.31 2.38 -15.69
C PHE A 94 -7.83 1.50 -14.53
N GLY A 95 -8.44 0.36 -14.88
CA GLY A 95 -8.75 -0.70 -13.94
C GLY A 95 -7.50 -1.20 -13.20
N ARG A 96 -6.33 -1.26 -13.85
CA ARG A 96 -5.05 -1.60 -13.22
C ARG A 96 -4.68 -0.60 -12.12
N THR A 97 -4.64 0.68 -12.45
CA THR A 97 -4.27 1.72 -11.49
C THR A 97 -5.25 1.79 -10.31
N ILE A 98 -6.54 1.55 -10.54
CA ILE A 98 -7.53 1.66 -9.46
C ILE A 98 -7.67 0.37 -8.64
N LEU A 99 -7.55 -0.81 -9.27
CA LEU A 99 -7.78 -2.11 -8.61
C LEU A 99 -6.48 -2.80 -8.20
N TYR A 100 -5.32 -2.42 -8.74
CA TYR A 100 -4.06 -3.14 -8.57
C TYR A 100 -2.97 -2.31 -7.90
N ASP A 101 -2.90 -0.99 -8.14
CA ASP A 101 -1.94 -0.11 -7.49
C ASP A 101 -2.37 0.25 -6.05
N PHE A 102 -1.76 -0.43 -5.07
CA PHE A 102 -1.97 -0.15 -3.64
C PHE A 102 -1.61 1.28 -3.26
N THR A 103 -0.60 1.87 -3.91
CA THR A 103 -0.20 3.25 -3.66
C THR A 103 -1.27 4.22 -4.15
N ALA A 104 -1.86 3.97 -5.33
CA ALA A 104 -2.95 4.80 -5.85
C ALA A 104 -4.19 4.77 -4.94
N ILE A 105 -4.62 3.57 -4.51
CA ILE A 105 -5.74 3.44 -3.56
C ILE A 105 -5.40 4.14 -2.25
N GLY A 106 -4.18 3.97 -1.73
CA GLY A 106 -3.76 4.64 -0.50
C GLY A 106 -3.78 6.15 -0.60
N VAL A 107 -3.37 6.71 -1.74
CA VAL A 107 -3.48 8.16 -2.02
C VAL A 107 -4.94 8.60 -2.07
N TYR A 108 -5.83 7.84 -2.72
CA TYR A 108 -7.25 8.19 -2.76
C TYR A 108 -7.94 8.10 -1.39
N VAL A 109 -7.59 7.10 -0.59
CA VAL A 109 -8.06 6.96 0.79
C VAL A 109 -7.54 8.13 1.62
N ALA A 110 -6.24 8.43 1.58
CA ALA A 110 -5.67 9.57 2.26
C ALA A 110 -6.35 10.89 1.86
N ALA A 111 -6.55 11.11 0.56
CA ALA A 111 -7.24 12.29 0.05
C ALA A 111 -8.69 12.36 0.55
N PHE A 112 -9.42 11.25 0.52
CA PHE A 112 -10.79 11.16 1.04
C PHE A 112 -10.84 11.48 2.54
N LEU A 113 -9.93 10.92 3.33
CA LEU A 113 -9.82 11.17 4.77
C LEU A 113 -9.46 12.63 5.07
N LEU A 114 -8.53 13.22 4.32
CA LEU A 114 -8.16 14.63 4.45
C LEU A 114 -9.32 15.57 4.05
N ILE A 115 -10.03 15.26 2.98
CA ILE A 115 -11.19 16.05 2.52
C ILE A 115 -12.32 15.97 3.55
N THR A 116 -12.63 14.77 4.05
CA THR A 116 -13.71 14.58 5.03
C THR A 116 -13.35 15.11 6.42
N GLY A 117 -12.07 15.10 6.78
CA GLY A 117 -11.55 15.72 8.00
C GLY A 117 -11.42 17.24 7.92
N ALA A 118 -11.52 17.85 6.73
CA ALA A 118 -11.28 19.26 6.53
C ALA A 118 -12.28 20.14 7.32
N PRO A 119 -11.80 21.15 8.07
CA PRO A 119 -12.65 22.01 8.91
C PRO A 119 -13.78 22.70 8.13
N ALA A 120 -13.51 23.06 6.88
CA ALA A 120 -14.48 23.71 5.98
C ALA A 120 -15.68 22.83 5.62
N LEU A 121 -15.52 21.51 5.71
CA LEU A 121 -16.50 20.52 5.30
C LEU A 121 -17.20 19.84 6.50
N ARG A 122 -16.60 19.90 7.70
CA ARG A 122 -17.15 19.30 8.93
C ARG A 122 -18.58 19.77 9.25
N ASN A 123 -18.91 21.03 8.94
CA ASN A 123 -20.25 21.59 9.17
C ASN A 123 -21.24 21.32 8.02
N ARG A 124 -20.79 20.75 6.90
CA ARG A 124 -21.61 20.48 5.69
C ARG A 124 -21.76 19.00 5.38
N VAL A 125 -20.98 18.17 6.06
CA VAL A 125 -20.83 16.75 5.82
C VAL A 125 -21.10 16.04 7.14
N HIS A 126 -22.34 15.59 7.35
CA HIS A 126 -22.77 15.00 8.61
C HIS A 126 -22.84 13.48 8.57
N GLY A 127 -22.70 12.88 9.75
CA GLY A 127 -23.00 11.49 10.12
C GLY A 127 -22.45 10.43 9.15
N PRO A 128 -23.23 10.00 8.15
CA PRO A 128 -22.84 8.91 7.25
C PRO A 128 -21.45 9.03 6.60
N VAL A 129 -21.03 10.23 6.17
CA VAL A 129 -19.72 10.40 5.51
C VAL A 129 -18.56 10.31 6.51
N THR A 130 -18.72 10.86 7.72
CA THR A 130 -17.68 10.77 8.76
C THR A 130 -17.57 9.35 9.29
N THR A 131 -18.69 8.62 9.40
CA THR A 131 -18.69 7.19 9.74
C THR A 131 -18.01 6.35 8.66
N LEU A 132 -18.27 6.66 7.39
CA LEU A 132 -17.61 6.01 6.27
C LEU A 132 -16.09 6.26 6.28
N ALA A 133 -15.67 7.49 6.56
CA ALA A 133 -14.26 7.84 6.73
C ALA A 133 -13.62 7.10 7.91
N TRP A 134 -14.32 7.00 9.05
CA TRP A 134 -13.86 6.22 10.21
C TRP A 134 -13.67 4.73 9.87
N ILE A 135 -14.65 4.11 9.21
CA ILE A 135 -14.58 2.72 8.75
C ILE A 135 -13.43 2.54 7.75
N SER A 136 -13.29 3.45 6.78
CA SER A 136 -12.20 3.40 5.80
C SER A 136 -10.82 3.57 6.42
N ALA A 137 -10.69 4.40 7.46
CA ALA A 137 -9.45 4.53 8.22
C ALA A 137 -9.13 3.24 8.98
N GLY A 138 -10.11 2.67 9.69
CA GLY A 138 -9.95 1.39 10.40
C GLY A 138 -9.60 0.23 9.45
N LEU A 139 -10.29 0.11 8.33
CA LEU A 139 -9.97 -0.90 7.31
C LEU A 139 -8.58 -0.66 6.70
N GLY A 140 -8.22 0.61 6.43
CA GLY A 140 -6.88 0.98 5.98
C GLY A 140 -5.79 0.53 6.96
N ALA A 141 -6.08 0.58 8.26
CA ALA A 141 -5.15 0.07 9.26
C ALA A 141 -5.00 -1.44 9.25
N LEU A 142 -6.11 -2.16 9.17
CA LEU A 142 -6.10 -3.63 9.11
C LEU A 142 -5.41 -4.11 7.83
N GLN A 143 -5.60 -3.40 6.73
CA GLN A 143 -4.87 -3.65 5.48
C GLN A 143 -3.36 -3.51 5.66
N LEU A 144 -2.89 -2.47 6.33
CA LEU A 144 -1.47 -2.29 6.60
C LEU A 144 -0.89 -3.45 7.42
N ILE A 145 -1.60 -3.89 8.46
CA ILE A 145 -1.20 -5.07 9.26
C ILE A 145 -1.10 -6.31 8.35
N ALA A 146 -2.11 -6.53 7.50
CA ALA A 146 -2.10 -7.66 6.57
C ALA A 146 -0.97 -7.55 5.53
N ILE A 147 -0.66 -6.36 5.03
CA ILE A 147 0.46 -6.13 4.10
C ILE A 147 1.80 -6.44 4.80
N TYR A 148 1.98 -6.02 6.05
CA TYR A 148 3.17 -6.39 6.80
C TYR A 148 3.26 -7.90 7.02
N ALA A 149 2.15 -8.55 7.37
CA ALA A 149 2.10 -10.00 7.51
C ALA A 149 2.43 -10.73 6.20
N GLU A 150 1.89 -10.26 5.07
CA GLU A 150 2.23 -10.76 3.74
C GLU A 150 3.72 -10.61 3.45
N ALA A 151 4.31 -9.47 3.79
CA ALA A 151 5.72 -9.22 3.59
C ALA A 151 6.59 -10.15 4.44
N CYS A 152 6.28 -10.33 5.72
CA CYS A 152 6.96 -11.28 6.60
C CYS A 152 6.87 -12.72 6.07
N VAL A 153 5.69 -13.16 5.65
CA VAL A 153 5.48 -14.50 5.07
C VAL A 153 6.25 -14.66 3.76
N SER A 154 6.28 -13.62 2.92
CA SER A 154 7.05 -13.61 1.67
C SER A 154 8.55 -13.73 1.92
N TYR A 155 9.11 -12.95 2.85
CA TYR A 155 10.52 -13.09 3.22
C TYR A 155 10.83 -14.47 3.81
N ALA A 156 9.97 -15.00 4.67
CA ALA A 156 10.18 -16.31 5.29
C ALA A 156 10.10 -17.49 4.29
N ARG A 157 9.27 -17.38 3.24
CA ARG A 157 8.99 -18.50 2.31
C ARG A 157 9.73 -18.38 0.98
N ILE A 158 9.89 -17.16 0.47
CA ILE A 158 10.42 -16.87 -0.87
C ILE A 158 11.78 -16.15 -0.76
N GLY A 159 12.07 -15.48 0.36
CA GLY A 159 13.31 -14.74 0.57
C GLY A 159 13.31 -13.31 0.00
N SER A 160 12.20 -12.86 -0.58
CA SER A 160 11.98 -11.46 -0.98
C SER A 160 10.48 -11.17 -1.08
N TYR A 161 10.07 -9.99 -0.60
CA TYR A 161 8.71 -9.51 -0.75
C TYR A 161 8.39 -9.09 -2.20
N GLY A 162 9.36 -8.49 -2.89
CA GLY A 162 9.19 -8.05 -4.28
C GLY A 162 8.97 -9.20 -5.27
N LEU A 163 9.62 -10.33 -5.04
CA LEU A 163 9.43 -11.57 -5.80
C LEU A 163 8.09 -12.26 -5.52
N GLY A 164 7.45 -11.95 -4.39
CA GLY A 164 6.14 -12.46 -4.01
C GLY A 164 5.09 -12.08 -5.04
N PHE A 165 4.79 -10.79 -5.20
CA PHE A 165 3.78 -10.28 -6.15
C PHE A 165 3.95 -8.81 -6.57
N HIS A 166 5.04 -8.15 -6.18
CA HIS A 166 5.16 -6.68 -6.23
C HIS A 166 6.28 -6.19 -7.15
N GLY A 167 6.11 -6.47 -8.45
CA GLY A 167 6.99 -5.95 -9.49
C GLY A 167 8.20 -6.86 -9.76
N ALA A 168 7.96 -8.15 -10.00
CA ALA A 168 8.96 -9.15 -10.33
C ALA A 168 10.00 -8.66 -11.36
N SER A 169 9.58 -7.92 -12.39
CA SER A 169 10.48 -7.36 -13.42
C SER A 169 11.52 -6.36 -12.90
N ARG A 170 11.33 -5.75 -11.71
CA ARG A 170 12.32 -4.87 -11.06
C ARG A 170 13.35 -5.65 -10.22
N TYR A 171 12.99 -6.84 -9.77
CA TYR A 171 13.81 -7.72 -8.94
C TYR A 171 14.57 -8.77 -9.77
N VAL A 172 14.10 -9.03 -11.00
CA VAL A 172 14.73 -9.88 -12.02
C VAL A 172 15.97 -9.22 -12.65
N GLU A 173 16.05 -7.88 -12.67
CA GLU A 173 17.04 -7.14 -13.47
C GLU A 173 18.12 -6.40 -12.65
N ARG A 174 18.14 -6.52 -11.31
CA ARG A 174 19.03 -5.71 -10.45
C ARG A 174 20.02 -6.56 -9.66
N GLU A 175 21.26 -6.08 -9.59
CA GLU A 175 22.25 -6.51 -8.61
C GLU A 175 21.69 -6.38 -7.18
N ARG A 176 22.19 -7.20 -6.24
CA ARG A 176 21.71 -7.28 -4.84
C ARG A 176 21.56 -5.92 -4.15
N ALA A 177 22.46 -4.97 -4.41
CA ALA A 177 22.39 -3.62 -3.87
C ALA A 177 21.16 -2.83 -4.37
N GLY A 178 20.81 -2.96 -5.65
CA GLY A 178 19.66 -2.29 -6.25
C GLY A 178 18.31 -2.83 -5.75
N THR A 179 18.31 -4.07 -5.27
CA THR A 179 17.16 -4.74 -4.64
C THR A 179 16.98 -4.28 -3.19
N TYR A 180 18.07 -4.21 -2.42
CA TYR A 180 18.05 -3.68 -1.05
C TYR A 180 17.44 -2.28 -0.97
N PHE A 181 17.92 -1.32 -1.78
CA PHE A 181 17.39 0.05 -1.76
C PHE A 181 15.91 0.13 -2.17
N ALA A 182 15.46 -0.77 -3.05
CA ALA A 182 14.05 -0.83 -3.43
C ALA A 182 13.17 -1.34 -2.28
N GLU A 183 13.63 -2.35 -1.54
CA GLU A 183 12.93 -2.88 -0.38
C GLU A 183 12.91 -1.87 0.78
N VAL A 184 14.03 -1.21 1.08
CA VAL A 184 14.11 -0.13 2.08
C VAL A 184 13.19 1.03 1.73
N LYS A 185 13.18 1.49 0.47
CA LYS A 185 12.27 2.55 0.02
C LYS A 185 10.80 2.16 0.22
N THR A 186 10.47 0.91 -0.06
CA THR A 186 9.10 0.38 0.11
C THR A 186 8.71 0.34 1.58
N LEU A 187 9.62 -0.09 2.46
CA LEU A 187 9.43 -0.09 3.91
C LEU A 187 9.22 1.33 4.46
N VAL A 188 10.05 2.30 4.07
CA VAL A 188 9.87 3.71 4.48
C VAL A 188 8.51 4.24 4.02
N GLY A 189 8.09 3.93 2.79
CA GLY A 189 6.77 4.28 2.28
C GLY A 189 5.64 3.67 3.10
N ALA A 190 5.77 2.41 3.51
CA ALA A 190 4.79 1.72 4.35
C ALA A 190 4.69 2.35 5.75
N VAL A 191 5.83 2.68 6.38
CA VAL A 191 5.88 3.36 7.68
C VAL A 191 5.19 4.72 7.61
N LEU A 192 5.52 5.55 6.61
CA LEU A 192 4.88 6.86 6.43
C LEU A 192 3.36 6.73 6.21
N TYR A 193 2.94 5.72 5.47
CA TYR A 193 1.52 5.45 5.25
C TYR A 193 0.82 4.94 6.52
N SER A 194 1.49 4.12 7.34
CA SER A 194 1.00 3.72 8.68
C SER A 194 0.82 4.91 9.60
N LEU A 195 1.77 5.83 9.66
CA LEU A 195 1.64 7.05 10.47
C LEU A 195 0.47 7.91 10.01
N LEU A 196 0.29 8.07 8.70
CA LEU A 196 -0.85 8.81 8.14
C LEU A 196 -2.18 8.15 8.51
N ILE A 197 -2.33 6.85 8.29
CA ILE A 197 -3.54 6.11 8.62
C ILE A 197 -3.79 6.10 10.14
N GLY A 198 -2.75 5.92 10.96
CA GLY A 198 -2.83 6.00 12.42
C GLY A 198 -3.34 7.36 12.90
N SER A 199 -2.81 8.43 12.33
CA SER A 199 -3.27 9.80 12.61
C SER A 199 -4.75 9.98 12.27
N MET A 200 -5.19 9.45 11.12
CA MET A 200 -6.59 9.52 10.71
C MET A 200 -7.50 8.66 11.59
N ILE A 201 -7.03 7.49 12.03
CA ILE A 201 -7.79 6.63 12.95
C ILE A 201 -8.00 7.33 14.28
N PHE A 202 -6.97 7.94 14.87
CA PHE A 202 -7.14 8.71 16.10
C PHE A 202 -8.12 9.87 15.88
N TYR A 203 -7.95 10.63 14.79
CA TYR A 203 -8.82 11.76 14.46
C TYR A 203 -10.29 11.35 14.32
N PHE A 204 -10.59 10.35 13.48
CA PHE A 204 -11.95 9.91 13.25
C PHE A 204 -12.53 9.15 14.45
N SER A 205 -11.73 8.35 15.18
CA SER A 205 -12.23 7.62 16.35
C SER A 205 -12.60 8.55 17.49
N ALA A 206 -11.81 9.60 17.75
CA ALA A 206 -12.18 10.62 18.75
C ALA A 206 -13.45 11.38 18.34
N GLY A 207 -13.68 11.58 17.03
CA GLY A 207 -14.96 12.07 16.51
C GLY A 207 -16.14 11.08 16.64
N HIS A 208 -15.87 9.80 16.86
CA HIS A 208 -16.86 8.72 17.03
C HIS A 208 -16.86 8.14 18.46
N GLY A 209 -16.50 8.96 19.45
CA GLY A 209 -16.67 8.64 20.87
C GLY A 209 -15.47 7.96 21.54
N ALA A 210 -14.33 7.80 20.86
CA ALA A 210 -13.08 7.46 21.55
C ALA A 210 -12.70 8.59 22.53
N ARG A 211 -12.32 8.23 23.75
CA ARG A 211 -11.98 9.18 24.81
C ARG A 211 -10.52 8.99 25.22
N TYR A 212 -9.75 10.07 25.11
CA TYR A 212 -8.35 10.15 25.55
C TYR A 212 -8.20 11.25 26.60
N ASP A 213 -7.31 11.05 27.58
CA ASP A 213 -7.01 12.08 28.61
C ASP A 213 -6.26 13.25 28.00
N ALA A 214 -5.34 12.91 27.10
CA ALA A 214 -4.36 13.86 26.57
C ALA A 214 -4.93 14.81 25.52
N PHE A 215 -6.06 14.49 24.88
CA PHE A 215 -6.69 15.38 23.90
C PHE A 215 -8.19 15.09 23.69
N ARG A 216 -8.92 16.14 23.29
CA ARG A 216 -10.33 16.06 22.91
C ARG A 216 -10.57 16.81 21.60
N ILE A 217 -11.11 16.12 20.61
CA ILE A 217 -11.51 16.75 19.34
C ILE A 217 -12.84 17.45 19.54
N ALA A 218 -12.79 18.76 19.70
CA ALA A 218 -13.97 19.60 19.93
C ALA A 218 -14.04 20.82 19.02
N GLN A 219 -12.97 21.10 18.26
CA GLN A 219 -12.82 22.40 17.62
C GLN A 219 -13.53 22.46 16.26
N THR A 220 -14.27 23.54 16.03
CA THR A 220 -14.98 23.78 14.75
C THR A 220 -14.31 24.86 13.91
N THR A 221 -13.33 25.58 14.47
CA THR A 221 -12.55 26.59 13.74
C THR A 221 -11.47 25.92 12.89
N PRO A 222 -11.09 26.50 11.74
CA PRO A 222 -10.01 25.96 10.91
C PRO A 222 -8.68 25.79 11.64
N ALA A 223 -8.32 26.76 12.50
CA ALA A 223 -7.10 26.69 13.30
C ALA A 223 -7.17 25.60 14.36
N GLY A 224 -8.31 25.44 15.03
CA GLY A 224 -8.50 24.41 16.04
C GLY A 224 -8.51 23.00 15.44
N VAL A 225 -9.11 22.80 14.26
CA VAL A 225 -9.06 21.50 13.55
C VAL A 225 -7.64 21.19 13.08
N ALA A 226 -6.87 22.18 12.61
CA ALA A 226 -5.46 21.96 12.30
C ALA A 226 -4.67 21.54 13.54
N GLY A 227 -4.96 22.17 14.70
CA GLY A 227 -4.43 21.74 15.99
C GLY A 227 -4.81 20.30 16.35
N ASP A 228 -6.09 19.93 16.23
CA ASP A 228 -6.58 18.56 16.51
C ASP A 228 -5.88 17.52 15.61
N VAL A 229 -5.68 17.82 14.32
CA VAL A 229 -4.95 16.96 13.38
C VAL A 229 -3.48 16.83 13.78
N LEU A 230 -2.81 17.94 14.10
CA LEU A 230 -1.41 17.91 14.53
C LEU A 230 -1.23 17.12 15.83
N THR A 231 -2.16 17.23 16.78
CA THR A 231 -2.17 16.44 18.01
C THR A 231 -2.33 14.95 17.70
N CYS A 232 -3.22 14.58 16.77
CA CYS A 232 -3.38 13.19 16.33
C CYS A 232 -2.10 12.67 15.64
N VAL A 233 -1.43 13.50 14.83
CA VAL A 233 -0.14 13.17 14.20
C VAL A 233 0.93 12.97 15.26
N TYR A 234 1.04 13.88 16.23
CA TYR A 234 1.96 13.77 17.35
C TYR A 234 1.78 12.44 18.09
N PHE A 235 0.56 12.15 18.57
CA PHE A 235 0.30 10.90 19.29
C PHE A 235 0.47 9.66 18.42
N ALA A 236 0.15 9.74 17.11
CA ALA A 236 0.40 8.63 16.21
C ALA A 236 1.89 8.33 16.08
N VAL A 237 2.72 9.36 15.92
CA VAL A 237 4.20 9.21 15.86
C VAL A 237 4.72 8.67 17.18
N MET A 238 4.35 9.28 18.32
CA MET A 238 4.83 8.85 19.63
C MET A 238 4.42 7.41 19.94
N THR A 239 3.19 7.02 19.61
CA THR A 239 2.67 5.66 19.82
C THR A 239 3.40 4.67 18.91
N PHE A 240 3.63 5.05 17.65
CA PHE A 240 4.29 4.19 16.68
C PHE A 240 5.75 3.90 17.06
N PHE A 241 6.45 4.89 17.63
CA PHE A 241 7.80 4.69 18.14
C PHE A 241 7.84 4.22 19.60
N THR A 242 6.70 3.85 20.19
CA THR A 242 6.57 3.38 21.58
C THR A 242 7.15 4.35 22.62
N ALA A 243 7.23 5.64 22.28
CA ALA A 243 7.81 6.67 23.12
C ALA A 243 6.80 7.24 24.12
N ASP A 244 5.56 7.43 23.67
CA ASP A 244 4.42 7.90 24.48
C ASP A 244 3.12 7.48 23.81
N THR A 245 2.07 7.21 24.58
CA THR A 245 0.75 6.79 24.06
C THR A 245 -0.35 7.58 24.73
N PRO A 246 -1.38 8.04 24.00
CA PRO A 246 -2.46 8.77 24.64
C PRO A 246 -3.24 7.82 25.56
N ASP A 247 -3.42 8.22 26.83
CA ASP A 247 -4.19 7.44 27.81
C ASP A 247 -5.62 7.25 27.33
N ALA A 248 -5.94 6.01 26.95
CA ALA A 248 -7.26 5.63 26.44
C ALA A 248 -8.21 5.33 27.61
N ARG A 249 -9.40 5.93 27.60
CA ARG A 249 -10.43 5.74 28.67
C ARG A 249 -11.54 4.76 28.32
N ASN A 250 -11.63 4.31 27.07
CA ASN A 250 -12.70 3.43 26.63
C ASN A 250 -12.25 2.43 25.55
N GLY A 251 -13.05 1.40 25.32
CA GLY A 251 -12.70 0.31 24.42
C GLY A 251 -12.38 0.75 22.98
N VAL A 252 -13.07 1.78 22.47
CA VAL A 252 -12.80 2.32 21.13
C VAL A 252 -11.43 3.00 21.07
N ALA A 253 -11.07 3.78 22.09
CA ALA A 253 -9.75 4.39 22.20
C ALA A 253 -8.65 3.33 22.33
N HIS A 254 -8.84 2.33 23.20
CA HIS A 254 -7.89 1.23 23.34
C HIS A 254 -7.69 0.47 22.02
N LEU A 255 -8.77 0.16 21.30
CA LEU A 255 -8.69 -0.54 20.03
C LEU A 255 -7.89 0.25 18.99
N ALA A 256 -8.16 1.55 18.86
CA ALA A 256 -7.43 2.44 17.96
C ALA A 256 -5.92 2.47 18.29
N THR A 257 -5.56 2.59 19.57
CA THR A 257 -4.17 2.58 20.02
C THR A 257 -3.51 1.22 19.76
N VAL A 258 -4.17 0.12 20.10
CA VAL A 258 -3.64 -1.24 19.89
C VAL A 258 -3.40 -1.52 18.41
N ILE A 259 -4.30 -1.08 17.53
CA ILE A 259 -4.12 -1.22 16.07
C ILE A 259 -2.83 -0.52 15.61
N LEU A 260 -2.57 0.69 16.10
CA LEU A 260 -1.37 1.44 15.74
C LEU A 260 -0.09 0.81 16.30
N VAL A 261 -0.13 0.35 17.56
CA VAL A 261 0.99 -0.38 18.18
C VAL A 261 1.27 -1.67 17.39
N LEU A 262 0.24 -2.40 16.97
CA LEU A 262 0.42 -3.61 16.16
C LEU A 262 1.08 -3.30 14.81
N GLN A 263 0.71 -2.19 14.16
CA GLN A 263 1.40 -1.73 12.94
C GLN A 263 2.87 -1.41 13.19
N ALA A 264 3.20 -0.76 14.30
CA ALA A 264 4.58 -0.45 14.67
C ALA A 264 5.40 -1.71 14.89
N VAL A 265 4.87 -2.67 15.64
CA VAL A 265 5.52 -3.98 15.86
C VAL A 265 5.73 -4.70 14.53
N CYS A 266 4.71 -4.75 13.68
CA CYS A 266 4.83 -5.35 12.35
C CYS A 266 5.89 -4.67 11.48
N ALA A 267 5.94 -3.33 11.48
CA ALA A 267 6.94 -2.57 10.73
C ALA A 267 8.36 -2.81 11.27
N LEU A 268 8.53 -2.89 12.59
CA LEU A 268 9.80 -3.20 13.24
C LEU A 268 10.29 -4.60 12.87
N VAL A 269 9.41 -5.62 12.96
CA VAL A 269 9.73 -6.99 12.55
C VAL A 269 10.16 -7.03 11.09
N LEU A 270 9.46 -6.30 10.21
CA LEU A 270 9.80 -6.22 8.80
C LEU A 270 11.16 -5.54 8.58
N ALA A 271 11.43 -4.43 9.28
CA ALA A 271 12.70 -3.71 9.21
C ALA A 271 13.87 -4.60 9.63
N LEU A 272 13.73 -5.33 10.75
CA LEU A 272 14.72 -6.28 11.22
C LEU A 272 14.93 -7.43 10.24
N THR A 273 13.85 -7.98 9.68
CA THR A 273 13.91 -9.06 8.69
C THR A 273 14.62 -8.62 7.42
N THR A 274 14.32 -7.42 6.93
CA THR A 274 15.04 -6.84 5.79
C THR A 274 16.51 -6.63 6.17
N ALA A 275 16.84 -6.02 7.31
CA ALA A 275 18.23 -5.80 7.70
C ALA A 275 19.04 -7.10 7.81
N THR A 276 18.50 -8.14 8.45
CA THR A 276 19.21 -9.42 8.62
C THR A 276 19.46 -10.16 7.31
N MET A 277 18.52 -10.09 6.35
CA MET A 277 18.67 -10.72 5.03
C MET A 277 19.81 -10.11 4.18
N TYR A 278 20.23 -8.87 4.45
CA TYR A 278 21.29 -8.21 3.69
C TYR A 278 22.60 -7.99 4.46
N ILE A 279 22.57 -8.09 5.79
CA ILE A 279 23.78 -7.98 6.64
C ILE A 279 24.42 -9.36 6.88
N ALA A 280 23.66 -10.44 6.91
CA ALA A 280 24.24 -11.77 7.08
C ALA A 280 25.07 -12.14 5.83
N PRO A 281 26.37 -12.47 5.98
CA PRO A 281 27.14 -13.02 4.87
C PRO A 281 26.43 -14.28 4.38
N ASP A 282 26.32 -14.46 3.07
CA ASP A 282 25.73 -15.65 2.47
C ASP A 282 26.47 -16.90 2.95
N SER A 283 25.98 -17.50 4.03
CA SER A 283 26.25 -18.88 4.41
C SER A 283 25.36 -19.84 3.64
N ARG A 284 24.73 -19.37 2.55
CA ARG A 284 23.98 -20.22 1.64
C ARG A 284 25.00 -21.09 0.91
N PRO A 285 24.90 -22.43 0.99
CA PRO A 285 25.80 -23.31 0.27
C PRO A 285 25.78 -22.92 -1.20
N GLU A 286 26.97 -22.73 -1.76
CA GLU A 286 27.16 -22.56 -3.20
C GLU A 286 26.40 -23.69 -3.90
N PRO A 287 25.48 -23.38 -4.83
CA PRO A 287 24.85 -24.44 -5.60
C PRO A 287 25.96 -25.23 -6.30
N PRO A 288 25.84 -26.57 -6.35
CA PRO A 288 26.81 -27.37 -7.07
C PRO A 288 26.93 -26.85 -8.51
N PRO A 289 28.14 -26.85 -9.10
CA PRO A 289 28.35 -26.37 -10.46
C PRO A 289 27.38 -27.10 -11.39
N VAL A 290 26.51 -26.32 -12.03
CA VAL A 290 25.60 -26.82 -13.07
C VAL A 290 26.41 -26.86 -14.36
N ASP A 291 26.44 -28.02 -15.01
CA ASP A 291 27.07 -28.17 -16.32
C ASP A 291 26.48 -27.15 -17.31
N PRO A 292 27.29 -26.48 -18.13
CA PRO A 292 26.82 -25.43 -19.02
C PRO A 292 25.75 -25.99 -19.98
N PRO A 293 24.57 -25.35 -20.08
CA PRO A 293 23.57 -25.76 -21.06
C PRO A 293 24.13 -25.55 -22.48
N ALA A 294 23.77 -26.46 -23.38
CA ALA A 294 24.10 -26.36 -24.80
C ALA A 294 23.64 -24.99 -25.36
N PRO A 295 24.40 -24.39 -26.30
CA PRO A 295 24.12 -23.04 -26.79
C PRO A 295 22.74 -22.97 -27.45
N GLU A 296 21.83 -22.18 -26.87
CA GLU A 296 20.54 -21.85 -27.49
C GLU A 296 20.74 -20.93 -28.71
N PRO A 297 19.94 -21.10 -29.78
CA PRO A 297 20.00 -20.25 -30.97
C PRO A 297 19.57 -18.81 -30.64
N SER A 298 20.40 -17.86 -31.08
CA SER A 298 20.26 -16.41 -30.91
C SER A 298 18.85 -15.90 -31.24
N ARG A 299 18.09 -15.48 -30.22
CA ARG A 299 16.83 -14.75 -30.42
C ARG A 299 17.10 -13.24 -30.53
N LEU A 300 16.55 -12.64 -31.57
CA LEU A 300 16.65 -11.22 -31.90
C LEU A 300 16.21 -10.30 -30.75
N PRO A 301 16.76 -9.07 -30.66
CA PRO A 301 16.46 -8.14 -29.58
C PRO A 301 15.00 -7.67 -29.63
N VAL A 302 14.24 -8.00 -28.59
CA VAL A 302 12.89 -7.47 -28.37
C VAL A 302 13.01 -6.00 -27.98
N GLN A 303 12.65 -5.08 -28.88
CA GLN A 303 12.56 -3.65 -28.57
C GLN A 303 11.50 -3.42 -27.47
N ARG A 304 11.96 -2.86 -26.35
CA ARG A 304 11.11 -2.54 -25.19
C ARG A 304 10.50 -1.15 -25.34
N PRO A 305 9.20 -0.95 -25.06
CA PRO A 305 8.64 0.38 -24.91
C PRO A 305 9.14 1.04 -23.61
N ALA A 306 9.44 2.33 -23.67
CA ALA A 306 9.96 3.13 -22.56
C ALA A 306 9.04 3.07 -21.32
N ARG A 307 9.62 2.68 -20.17
CA ARG A 307 8.94 2.59 -18.87
C ARG A 307 8.60 4.00 -18.34
N SER A 308 7.32 4.30 -18.16
CA SER A 308 6.82 5.47 -17.39
C SER A 308 7.00 5.22 -15.88
N GLY A 309 8.19 5.50 -15.37
CA GLY A 309 8.66 5.06 -14.04
C GLY A 309 8.51 6.02 -12.84
N PRO A 310 8.47 7.37 -12.99
CA PRO A 310 8.30 8.27 -11.82
C PRO A 310 7.05 9.15 -11.88
N ALA A 311 6.34 9.19 -13.01
CA ALA A 311 5.27 10.17 -13.24
C ALA A 311 4.08 9.99 -12.30
N ALA A 312 3.63 8.77 -11.98
CA ALA A 312 2.43 8.61 -11.15
C ALA A 312 2.62 9.09 -9.70
N PHE A 313 3.79 8.88 -9.10
CA PHE A 313 4.10 9.32 -7.74
C PHE A 313 4.26 10.84 -7.67
N VAL A 314 4.99 11.42 -8.62
CA VAL A 314 5.18 12.88 -8.70
C VAL A 314 3.87 13.57 -9.06
N THR A 315 3.09 13.04 -10.01
CA THR A 315 1.78 13.59 -10.39
C THR A 315 0.78 13.49 -9.25
N GLY A 316 0.79 12.41 -8.46
CA GLY A 316 -0.09 12.27 -7.28
C GLY A 316 0.23 13.28 -6.18
N VAL A 317 1.52 13.47 -5.86
CA VAL A 317 1.97 14.48 -4.88
C VAL A 317 1.69 15.89 -5.39
N VAL A 318 1.95 16.17 -6.67
CA VAL A 318 1.69 17.47 -7.30
C VAL A 318 0.19 17.77 -7.34
N ILE A 319 -0.67 16.81 -7.68
CA ILE A 319 -2.14 17.00 -7.65
C ILE A 319 -2.62 17.23 -6.21
N GLY A 320 -2.09 16.49 -5.23
CA GLY A 320 -2.42 16.71 -3.82
C GLY A 320 -2.04 18.11 -3.32
N VAL A 321 -0.82 18.56 -3.66
CA VAL A 321 -0.33 19.90 -3.32
C VAL A 321 -1.08 21.00 -4.08
N VAL A 322 -1.43 20.78 -5.35
CA VAL A 322 -2.18 21.74 -6.18
C VAL A 322 -3.63 21.85 -5.71
N LEU A 323 -4.28 20.75 -5.34
CA LEU A 323 -5.65 20.79 -4.79
C LEU A 323 -5.69 21.43 -3.40
N ALA A 324 -4.69 21.15 -2.55
CA ALA A 324 -4.54 21.82 -1.26
C ALA A 324 -4.25 23.32 -1.43
N GLY A 325 -3.38 23.68 -2.38
CA GLY A 325 -3.02 25.06 -2.71
C GLY A 325 -4.17 25.84 -3.37
N ALA A 326 -4.97 25.20 -4.22
CA ALA A 326 -6.16 25.80 -4.84
C ALA A 326 -7.27 26.07 -3.82
N GLY A 327 -7.46 25.15 -2.86
CA GLY A 327 -8.37 25.37 -1.72
C GLY A 327 -7.96 26.54 -0.82
N LEU A 328 -6.65 26.80 -0.69
CA LEU A 328 -6.10 27.95 0.04
C LEU A 328 -6.17 29.27 -0.77
N ARG A 329 -5.98 29.24 -2.10
CA ARG A 329 -6.07 30.43 -2.97
C ARG A 329 -7.50 30.90 -3.21
N ALA A 330 -8.48 29.99 -3.25
CA ALA A 330 -9.90 30.34 -3.34
C ALA A 330 -10.44 31.10 -2.11
N ARG A 331 -9.60 31.28 -1.07
CA ARG A 331 -9.93 31.98 0.17
C ARG A 331 -9.31 33.37 0.33
N ARG A 332 -8.71 33.97 -0.72
CA ARG A 332 -8.41 35.40 -0.66
C ARG A 332 -9.74 36.17 -0.75
N PRO A 333 -10.22 36.83 0.32
CA PRO A 333 -11.39 37.67 0.22
C PRO A 333 -11.05 38.78 -0.76
N GLY A 334 -11.90 38.97 -1.78
CA GLY A 334 -11.89 40.16 -2.59
C GLY A 334 -11.98 41.35 -1.64
N ARG A 335 -10.89 42.12 -1.56
CA ARG A 335 -10.87 43.48 -1.02
C ARG A 335 -11.90 44.27 -1.82
N ARG A 336 -13.12 44.37 -1.31
CA ARG A 336 -14.09 45.35 -1.79
C ARG A 336 -13.56 46.72 -1.37
N ARG A 337 -13.08 47.47 -2.37
CA ARG A 337 -13.34 48.91 -2.43
C ARG A 337 -14.79 49.08 -2.87
#